data_AF-D2CKU9-F1
#
_entry.id   AF-D2CKU9-F1
#
_cell.length_a   1.000
_cell.length_b   1.000
_cell.length_c   1.000
_cell.angle_alpha   90.00
_cell.angle_beta   90.00
_cell.angle_gamma   90.00
#
_symmetry.space_group_name_H-M   'P 1'
#
loop_
_entity.id
_entity.type
_entity.pdbx_description
1 polymer ?
#
loop_
_entity_poly.entity_id
_entity_poly.type
_entity_poly.pdbx_seq_one_letter_code
_entity_poly.pdbx_strand_id
1 'polypeptide(L)'
;LLTSPPYNLMFAQSPPNMEGPVAFVAPGLAEETLMGNNHNEIMAKLSFVNDLADCVMELAMAKGAPLNTLSESVNWKQGEGPLQGDQMPKFIEARRLLEQLVLYVRSLQLLSSSLQLARREIKDERLQISNALKTLLKQMNERYHRCVSVCKHIQQRLGITMQNALTPQVVIATADKLIYNYAIEMCQTAALDELFGNPQECFKRYNTAHILLHSLSQQARNSNDKQLLDKYKDAVERRLSHIQATQNYYPQYEIS
;
A
#
# COMPACT_ATOMS: atom_id res chain seq x y z
N LEU A 1 25.48 -51.42 -63.39
CA LEU A 1 24.84 -50.12 -63.64
C LEU A 1 23.73 -49.98 -62.58
N LEU A 2 24.06 -49.64 -61.33
CA LEU A 2 24.09 -48.28 -60.76
C LEU A 2 22.79 -47.50 -61.00
N THR A 3 21.96 -47.34 -59.96
CA THR A 3 21.29 -46.07 -59.58
C THR A 3 20.67 -46.17 -58.18
N SER A 4 21.23 -45.41 -57.24
CA SER A 4 20.70 -45.05 -55.91
C SER A 4 19.66 -43.90 -56.03
N PRO A 5 18.91 -43.57 -54.95
CA PRO A 5 17.68 -42.78 -54.98
C PRO A 5 17.91 -41.27 -54.76
N PRO A 6 16.87 -40.41 -54.83
CA PRO A 6 16.87 -39.16 -54.08
C PRO A 6 15.80 -39.18 -52.98
N TYR A 7 16.26 -39.24 -51.74
CA TYR A 7 15.53 -38.69 -50.59
C TYR A 7 15.59 -37.17 -50.69
N ASN A 8 14.44 -36.50 -50.71
CA ASN A 8 14.37 -35.04 -50.61
C ASN A 8 13.74 -34.67 -49.27
N LEU A 9 14.56 -34.72 -48.21
CA LEU A 9 14.26 -34.10 -46.92
C LEU A 9 14.68 -32.63 -47.01
N MET A 10 13.70 -31.75 -47.20
CA MET A 10 13.88 -30.31 -47.05
C MET A 10 14.21 -30.00 -45.59
N PHE A 11 15.49 -29.91 -45.26
CA PHE A 11 15.94 -29.27 -44.03
C PHE A 11 15.69 -27.77 -44.15
N ALA A 12 14.89 -27.22 -43.24
CA ALA A 12 14.76 -25.78 -43.06
C ALA A 12 16.16 -25.21 -42.77
N GLN A 13 16.65 -24.36 -43.67
CA GLN A 13 17.92 -23.67 -43.50
C GLN A 13 17.77 -22.60 -42.41
N SER A 14 18.54 -22.75 -41.34
CA SER A 14 18.75 -21.70 -40.33
C SER A 14 19.31 -20.43 -41.00
N PRO A 15 18.89 -19.22 -40.61
CA PRO A 15 19.41 -17.99 -41.18
C PRO A 15 20.92 -17.87 -40.96
N PRO A 16 21.71 -17.39 -41.95
CA PRO A 16 23.16 -17.50 -41.98
C PRO A 16 23.90 -16.42 -41.15
N ASN A 17 23.39 -16.03 -39.97
CA ASN A 17 24.02 -14.94 -39.19
C ASN A 17 23.93 -15.08 -37.66
N MET A 18 24.24 -16.27 -37.13
CA MET A 18 24.50 -16.45 -35.69
C MET A 18 25.83 -17.20 -35.47
N GLU A 19 26.92 -16.69 -36.02
CA GLU A 19 28.28 -17.06 -35.62
C GLU A 19 28.85 -15.99 -34.67
N GLY A 20 28.28 -15.96 -33.48
CA GLY A 20 28.83 -15.27 -32.32
C GLY A 20 28.40 -16.06 -31.08
N PRO A 21 29.25 -16.21 -30.05
CA PRO A 21 28.81 -16.81 -28.80
C PRO A 21 27.60 -16.02 -28.31
N VAL A 22 26.43 -16.66 -28.26
CA VAL A 22 25.27 -16.11 -27.56
C VAL A 22 25.64 -16.17 -26.08
N ALA A 23 26.30 -15.11 -25.60
CA ALA A 23 26.63 -14.97 -24.20
C ALA A 23 25.31 -14.80 -23.46
N PHE A 24 24.80 -15.89 -22.89
CA PHE A 24 23.74 -15.84 -21.90
C PHE A 24 24.28 -15.08 -20.69
N VAL A 25 24.04 -13.78 -20.66
CA VAL A 25 24.25 -12.96 -19.46
C VAL A 25 23.02 -13.18 -18.60
N ALA A 26 23.13 -14.15 -17.69
CA ALA A 26 22.12 -14.35 -16.65
C ALA A 26 21.92 -13.01 -15.92
N PRO A 27 20.69 -12.48 -15.81
CA PRO A 27 20.43 -11.30 -14.99
C PRO A 27 20.98 -11.53 -13.57
N GLY A 28 21.70 -10.54 -13.04
CA GLY A 28 22.23 -10.63 -11.67
C GLY A 28 21.10 -10.88 -10.69
N LEU A 29 21.16 -11.97 -9.93
CA LEU A 29 20.23 -12.24 -8.85
C LEU A 29 20.31 -11.08 -7.85
N ALA A 30 19.15 -10.56 -7.42
CA ALA A 30 19.12 -9.55 -6.36
C ALA A 30 19.85 -10.10 -5.13
N GLU A 31 20.61 -9.24 -4.43
CA GLU A 31 21.39 -9.60 -3.23
C GLU A 31 20.55 -10.41 -2.22
N GLU A 32 19.24 -10.16 -2.15
CA GLU A 32 18.29 -10.83 -1.27
C GLU A 32 17.94 -12.26 -1.68
N THR A 33 18.10 -12.63 -2.95
CA THR A 33 17.84 -13.99 -3.45
C THR A 33 18.85 -15.01 -2.87
N LEU A 34 19.99 -14.51 -2.37
CA LEU A 34 21.06 -15.31 -1.78
C LEU A 34 21.07 -15.27 -0.24
N MET A 35 20.23 -14.42 0.38
CA MET A 35 20.15 -14.28 1.84
C MET A 35 19.23 -15.34 2.46
N GLY A 36 19.41 -15.58 3.77
CA GLY A 36 18.65 -16.63 4.47
C GLY A 36 17.15 -16.33 4.56
N ASN A 37 16.30 -17.38 4.58
CA ASN A 37 14.84 -17.25 4.62
C ASN A 37 14.33 -16.28 5.70
N ASN A 38 14.96 -16.30 6.87
CA ASN A 38 14.60 -15.41 7.98
C ASN A 38 14.89 -13.92 7.68
N HIS A 39 15.98 -13.62 6.98
CA HIS A 39 16.28 -12.26 6.52
C HIS A 39 15.19 -11.76 5.56
N ASN A 40 14.85 -12.58 4.56
CA ASN A 40 13.87 -12.23 3.54
C ASN A 40 12.46 -12.05 4.13
N GLU A 41 12.08 -12.88 5.10
CA GLU A 41 10.80 -12.75 5.81
C GLU A 41 10.73 -11.42 6.59
N ILE A 42 11.78 -11.07 7.33
CA ILE A 42 11.83 -9.82 8.08
C ILE A 42 11.87 -8.62 7.13
N MET A 43 12.64 -8.69 6.04
CA MET A 43 12.67 -7.65 5.01
C MET A 43 11.28 -7.43 4.40
N ALA A 44 10.58 -8.50 4.01
CA ALA A 44 9.21 -8.42 3.49
C ALA A 44 8.26 -7.78 4.50
N LYS A 45 8.38 -8.14 5.79
CA LYS A 45 7.57 -7.55 6.86
C LYS A 45 7.86 -6.06 7.05
N LEU A 46 9.13 -5.64 7.03
CA LEU A 46 9.50 -4.23 7.14
C LEU A 46 9.00 -3.44 5.92
N SER A 47 9.14 -3.98 4.71
CA SER A 47 8.61 -3.38 3.48
C SER A 47 7.11 -3.19 3.56
N PHE A 48 6.38 -4.26 3.94
CA PHE A 48 4.93 -4.19 4.10
C PHE A 48 4.49 -3.11 5.09
N VAL A 49 5.16 -3.00 6.25
CA VAL A 49 4.82 -1.96 7.24
C VAL A 49 5.13 -0.56 6.71
N ASN A 50 6.20 -0.39 5.94
CA ASN A 50 6.53 0.88 5.29
C ASN A 50 5.47 1.28 4.26
N ASP A 51 5.01 0.34 3.43
CA ASP A 51 3.96 0.58 2.43
C ASP A 51 2.60 0.87 3.08
N LEU A 52 2.27 0.13 4.15
CA LEU A 52 1.09 0.40 4.97
C LEU A 52 1.14 1.80 5.59
N ALA A 53 2.28 2.20 6.16
CA ALA A 53 2.43 3.54 6.73
C ALA A 53 2.21 4.63 5.68
N ASP A 54 2.69 4.41 4.45
CA ASP A 54 2.48 5.31 3.31
C ASP A 54 0.99 5.43 2.95
N CYS A 55 0.29 4.30 2.82
CA CYS A 55 -1.15 4.27 2.54
C CYS A 55 -1.97 5.01 3.62
N VAL A 56 -1.63 4.83 4.89
CA VAL A 56 -2.31 5.52 6.01
C VAL A 56 -2.00 7.02 6.02
N MET A 57 -0.77 7.41 5.67
CA MET A 57 -0.41 8.82 5.51
C MET A 57 -1.13 9.48 4.34
N GLU A 58 -1.31 8.77 3.22
CA GLU A 58 -2.09 9.23 2.07
C GLU A 58 -3.55 9.51 2.46
N LEU A 59 -4.19 8.57 3.17
CA LEU A 59 -5.52 8.78 3.74
C LEU A 59 -5.57 10.00 4.66
N ALA A 60 -4.57 10.17 5.53
CA ALA A 60 -4.49 11.33 6.42
C ALA A 60 -4.39 12.64 5.63
N MET A 61 -3.66 12.66 4.52
CA MET A 61 -3.59 13.84 3.64
C MET A 61 -4.93 14.11 2.96
N ALA A 62 -5.61 13.08 2.44
CA ALA A 62 -6.91 13.21 1.79
C ALA A 62 -7.97 13.82 2.72
N LYS A 63 -7.96 13.48 4.02
CA LYS A 63 -8.88 14.05 5.02
C LYS A 63 -8.56 15.51 5.40
N GLY A 64 -7.37 16.00 5.08
CA GLY A 64 -6.97 17.40 5.29
C GLY A 64 -7.22 18.33 4.11
N ALA A 65 -7.62 17.81 2.95
CA ALA A 65 -7.89 18.65 1.79
C ALA A 65 -9.13 19.54 2.04
N PRO A 66 -9.07 20.84 1.68
CA PRO A 66 -10.27 21.70 1.71
C PRO A 66 -11.35 21.07 0.83
N LEU A 67 -12.61 21.21 1.25
CA LEU A 67 -13.79 20.59 0.62
C LEU A 67 -13.98 21.09 -0.83
N ASN A 68 -13.19 20.58 -1.77
CA ASN A 68 -13.38 20.79 -3.21
C ASN A 68 -13.60 19.47 -3.97
N THR A 69 -13.61 18.33 -3.27
CA THR A 69 -13.91 17.03 -3.86
C THR A 69 -15.29 16.56 -3.39
N LEU A 70 -16.13 16.30 -4.39
CA LEU A 70 -17.55 16.01 -4.30
C LEU A 70 -17.87 14.81 -3.40
N SER A 71 -19.05 14.85 -2.77
CA SER A 71 -19.81 13.72 -2.18
C SER A 71 -19.43 13.20 -0.78
N GLU A 72 -19.52 14.05 0.24
CA GLU A 72 -20.09 13.60 1.52
C GLU A 72 -21.48 14.23 1.66
N SER A 73 -22.46 13.65 0.96
CA SER A 73 -23.88 13.81 1.25
C SER A 73 -24.17 13.13 2.60
N VAL A 74 -23.67 13.74 3.68
CA VAL A 74 -24.23 13.51 4.99
C VAL A 74 -25.65 14.05 4.95
N ASN A 75 -26.59 13.12 4.88
CA ASN A 75 -28.01 13.31 5.07
C ASN A 75 -28.24 13.84 6.50
N TRP A 76 -27.88 15.10 6.74
CA TRP A 76 -28.32 15.85 7.90
C TRP A 76 -29.79 16.17 7.67
N LYS A 77 -30.64 15.18 7.96
CA LYS A 77 -32.05 15.46 8.24
C LYS A 77 -32.06 16.65 9.18
N GLN A 78 -32.76 17.70 8.77
CA GLN A 78 -33.09 18.89 9.54
C GLN A 78 -33.58 18.47 10.92
N GLY A 79 -32.64 18.30 11.84
CA GLY A 79 -32.87 18.11 13.26
C GLY A 79 -32.72 19.49 13.85
N GLU A 80 -33.83 20.05 14.25
CA GLU A 80 -33.98 21.37 14.84
C GLU A 80 -33.05 21.51 16.06
N GLY A 81 -31.92 22.19 15.87
CA GLY A 81 -30.92 22.44 16.90
C GLY A 81 -30.24 23.79 16.64
N PRO A 82 -30.05 24.63 17.67
CA PRO A 82 -29.63 26.02 17.50
C PRO A 82 -28.11 26.11 17.35
N LEU A 83 -27.57 25.71 16.20
CA LEU A 83 -26.17 25.95 15.86
C LEU A 83 -26.12 27.01 14.75
N GLN A 84 -25.96 28.27 15.18
CA GLN A 84 -25.81 29.45 14.33
C GLN A 84 -24.66 29.26 13.32
N GLY A 85 -24.86 29.75 12.09
CA GLY A 85 -24.09 29.42 10.89
C GLY A 85 -22.58 29.72 10.88
N ASP A 86 -22.00 30.30 11.93
CA ASP A 86 -20.55 30.56 12.05
C ASP A 86 -19.77 29.52 12.89
N GLN A 87 -20.48 28.66 13.64
CA GLN A 87 -19.83 27.62 14.48
C GLN A 87 -19.65 26.28 13.74
N MET A 88 -20.44 26.05 12.69
CA MET A 88 -20.42 24.83 11.89
C MET A 88 -19.08 24.61 11.15
N PRO A 89 -18.46 25.62 10.51
CA PRO A 89 -17.18 25.43 9.81
C PRO A 89 -16.02 25.07 10.76
N LYS A 90 -16.00 25.65 11.97
CA LYS A 90 -14.97 25.40 12.98
C LYS A 90 -15.02 23.97 13.53
N PHE A 91 -16.23 23.43 13.74
CA PHE A 91 -16.41 22.06 14.22
C PHE A 91 -15.98 21.01 13.17
N ILE A 92 -16.34 21.22 11.90
CA ILE A 92 -15.94 20.33 10.80
C ILE A 92 -14.41 20.31 10.67
N GLU A 93 -13.76 21.46 10.73
CA GLU A 93 -12.30 21.54 10.67
C GLU A 93 -11.62 20.84 11.86
N ALA A 94 -12.13 21.06 13.07
CA ALA A 94 -11.60 20.39 14.27
C ALA A 94 -11.72 18.86 14.16
N ARG A 95 -12.86 18.37 13.66
CA ARG A 95 -13.06 16.93 13.41
C ARG A 95 -12.08 16.37 12.40
N ARG A 96 -11.87 17.05 11.26
CA ARG A 96 -10.90 16.63 10.24
C ARG A 96 -9.49 16.55 10.79
N LEU A 97 -9.07 17.59 11.51
CA LEU A 97 -7.76 17.62 12.17
C LEU A 97 -7.60 16.46 13.16
N LEU A 98 -8.66 16.10 13.88
CA LEU A 98 -8.63 14.95 14.79
C LEU A 98 -8.50 13.62 14.02
N GLU A 99 -9.25 13.43 12.94
CA GLU A 99 -9.14 12.25 12.06
C GLU A 99 -7.72 12.13 11.47
N GLN A 100 -7.15 13.24 10.98
CA GLN A 100 -5.76 13.27 10.52
C GLN A 100 -4.77 12.92 11.64
N LEU A 101 -4.93 13.50 12.83
CA LEU A 101 -4.05 13.25 13.97
C LEU A 101 -4.04 11.77 14.34
N VAL A 102 -5.22 11.15 14.43
CA VAL A 102 -5.38 9.73 14.74
C VAL A 102 -4.64 8.86 13.71
N LEU A 103 -4.76 9.18 12.41
CA LEU A 103 -4.08 8.44 11.34
C LEU A 103 -2.56 8.62 11.38
N TYR A 104 -2.05 9.84 11.59
CA TYR A 104 -0.60 10.04 11.73
C TYR A 104 -0.03 9.39 13.00
N VAL A 105 -0.76 9.38 14.11
CA VAL A 105 -0.38 8.62 15.31
C VAL A 105 -0.35 7.12 15.01
N ARG A 106 -1.29 6.62 14.21
CA ARG A 106 -1.28 5.21 13.77
C ARG A 106 -0.03 4.90 12.95
N SER A 107 0.33 5.74 11.98
CA SER A 107 1.59 5.59 11.22
C SER A 107 2.83 5.63 12.11
N LEU A 108 2.87 6.52 13.11
CA LEU A 108 3.97 6.57 14.09
C LEU A 108 4.11 5.26 14.88
N GLN A 109 3.01 4.65 15.30
CA GLN A 109 3.01 3.38 16.02
C GLN A 109 3.58 2.25 15.14
N LEU A 110 3.14 2.18 13.88
CA LEU A 110 3.61 1.19 12.91
C LEU A 110 5.12 1.35 12.63
N LEU A 111 5.57 2.57 12.33
CA LEU A 111 6.97 2.88 12.05
C LEU A 111 7.86 2.67 13.28
N SER A 112 7.43 3.08 14.46
CA SER A 112 8.19 2.86 15.70
C SER A 112 8.35 1.36 16.00
N SER A 113 7.27 0.58 15.92
CA SER A 113 7.31 -0.86 16.18
C SER A 113 8.20 -1.62 15.19
N SER A 114 8.14 -1.25 13.90
CA SER A 114 8.94 -1.88 12.85
C SER A 114 10.43 -1.48 12.91
N LEU A 115 10.76 -0.23 13.23
CA LEU A 115 12.15 0.19 13.49
C LEU A 115 12.73 -0.53 14.72
N GLN A 116 11.93 -0.72 15.78
CA GLN A 116 12.33 -1.51 16.94
C GLN A 116 12.55 -2.99 16.60
N LEU A 117 11.69 -3.56 15.76
CA LEU A 117 11.86 -4.92 15.23
C LEU A 117 13.19 -5.00 14.47
N ALA A 118 13.41 -4.15 13.47
CA ALA A 118 14.65 -4.15 12.70
C ALA A 118 15.90 -4.07 13.59
N ARG A 119 15.89 -3.17 14.59
CA ARG A 119 17.00 -3.05 15.54
C ARG A 119 17.24 -4.33 16.36
N ARG A 120 16.17 -5.01 16.78
CA ARG A 120 16.25 -6.29 17.49
C ARG A 120 16.80 -7.38 16.59
N GLU A 121 16.28 -7.50 15.38
CA GLU A 121 16.65 -8.54 14.43
C GLU A 121 18.09 -8.40 13.92
N ILE A 122 18.60 -7.17 13.80
CA ILE A 122 20.02 -6.91 13.51
C ILE A 122 20.89 -7.37 14.68
N LYS A 123 20.47 -7.08 15.92
CA LYS A 123 21.20 -7.48 17.13
C LYS A 123 21.22 -9.00 17.30
N ASP A 124 20.12 -9.67 16.93
CA ASP A 124 19.99 -11.13 16.96
C ASP A 124 20.66 -11.81 15.76
N GLU A 125 21.38 -11.06 14.90
CA GLU A 125 22.04 -11.53 13.66
C GLU A 125 21.10 -12.22 12.65
N ARG A 126 19.79 -12.00 12.82
CA ARG A 126 18.71 -12.53 12.01
C ARG A 126 18.38 -11.66 10.80
N LEU A 127 18.81 -10.40 10.81
CA LEU A 127 18.66 -9.43 9.74
C LEU A 127 20.01 -8.80 9.39
N GLN A 128 20.54 -9.13 8.21
CA GLN A 128 21.80 -8.58 7.70
C GLN A 128 21.65 -7.14 7.20
N ILE A 129 22.70 -6.32 7.39
CA ILE A 129 22.70 -4.90 7.00
C ILE A 129 23.06 -4.75 5.52
N SER A 130 22.13 -5.10 4.64
CA SER A 130 22.22 -4.91 3.18
C SER A 130 21.97 -3.44 2.77
N ASN A 131 22.30 -3.08 1.52
CA ASN A 131 22.00 -1.75 0.98
C ASN A 131 20.49 -1.51 0.84
N ALA A 132 19.73 -2.56 0.53
CA ALA A 132 18.26 -2.53 0.48
C ALA A 132 17.69 -2.20 1.87
N LEU A 133 18.15 -2.88 2.92
CA LEU A 133 17.72 -2.60 4.28
C LEU A 133 18.06 -1.17 4.70
N LYS A 134 19.28 -0.68 4.42
CA LYS A 134 19.66 0.71 4.74
C LYS A 134 18.73 1.71 4.07
N THR A 135 18.39 1.49 2.81
CA THR A 135 17.45 2.35 2.05
C THR A 135 16.07 2.32 2.68
N LEU A 136 15.55 1.13 3.00
CA LEU A 136 14.25 0.96 3.63
C LEU A 136 14.18 1.64 5.01
N LEU A 137 15.17 1.41 5.87
CA LEU A 137 15.24 2.05 7.20
C LEU A 137 15.33 3.57 7.11
N LYS A 138 16.08 4.10 6.13
CA LYS A 138 16.14 5.54 5.87
C LYS A 138 14.75 6.09 5.53
N GLN A 139 14.04 5.47 4.59
CA GLN A 139 12.68 5.88 4.22
C GLN A 139 11.71 5.84 5.41
N MET A 140 11.75 4.76 6.20
CA MET A 140 10.91 4.62 7.40
C MET A 140 11.19 5.72 8.43
N ASN A 141 12.46 6.07 8.63
CA ASN A 141 12.85 7.12 9.56
C ASN A 141 12.46 8.52 9.07
N GLU A 142 12.60 8.81 7.77
CA GLU A 142 12.12 10.04 7.14
C GLU A 142 10.60 10.20 7.30
N ARG A 143 9.83 9.14 7.02
CA ARG A 143 8.38 9.11 7.25
C ARG A 143 8.02 9.32 8.71
N TYR A 144 8.75 8.69 9.64
CA TYR A 144 8.54 8.83 11.07
C TYR A 144 8.68 10.30 11.50
N HIS A 145 9.78 10.96 11.12
CA HIS A 145 10.00 12.37 11.45
C HIS A 145 8.97 13.29 10.81
N ARG A 146 8.55 13.01 9.57
CA ARG A 146 7.46 13.74 8.91
C ARG A 146 6.16 13.63 9.71
N CYS A 147 5.78 12.42 10.13
CA CYS A 147 4.59 12.21 10.96
C CYS A 147 4.67 12.96 12.29
N VAL A 148 5.83 12.94 12.97
CA VAL A 148 6.03 13.70 14.22
C VAL A 148 5.80 15.20 14.00
N SER A 149 6.37 15.76 12.92
CA SER A 149 6.24 17.17 12.58
C SER A 149 4.78 17.56 12.31
N VAL A 150 4.07 16.76 11.51
CA VAL A 150 2.66 17.00 11.18
C VAL A 150 1.76 16.86 12.41
N CYS A 151 1.97 15.83 13.25
CA CYS A 151 1.23 15.68 14.51
C CYS A 151 1.37 16.91 15.41
N LYS A 152 2.59 17.44 15.58
CA LYS A 152 2.84 18.65 16.37
C LYS A 152 2.10 19.86 15.80
N HIS A 153 2.12 20.02 14.47
CA HIS A 153 1.43 21.11 13.80
C HIS A 153 -0.10 21.03 13.98
N ILE A 154 -0.69 19.85 13.78
CA ILE A 154 -2.13 19.61 13.98
C ILE A 154 -2.51 19.87 15.44
N GLN A 155 -1.70 19.41 16.40
CA GLN A 155 -1.91 19.64 17.83
C GLN A 155 -1.89 21.11 18.20
N GLN A 156 -0.94 21.88 17.66
CA GLN A 156 -0.89 23.33 17.85
C GLN A 156 -2.15 24.01 17.30
N ARG A 157 -2.64 23.58 16.13
CA ARG A 157 -3.88 24.12 15.54
C ARG A 157 -5.13 23.78 16.37
N LEU A 158 -5.16 22.59 16.96
CA LEU A 158 -6.26 22.13 17.83
C LEU A 158 -6.17 22.67 19.27
N GLY A 159 -5.03 23.23 19.68
CA GLY A 159 -4.80 23.66 21.06
C GLY A 159 -4.71 22.50 22.06
N ILE A 160 -4.32 21.30 21.62
CA ILE A 160 -4.25 20.08 22.45
C ILE A 160 -2.81 19.54 22.51
N THR A 161 -2.43 18.94 23.65
CA THR A 161 -1.13 18.26 23.82
C THR A 161 -1.29 16.74 23.71
N MET A 162 -0.30 16.02 23.17
CA MET A 162 -0.25 14.53 23.08
C MET A 162 -0.74 13.82 24.35
N GLN A 163 -0.37 14.32 25.54
CA GLN A 163 -0.71 13.70 26.83
C GLN A 163 -2.20 13.80 27.21
N ASN A 164 -2.93 14.77 26.65
CA ASN A 164 -4.30 15.09 27.03
C ASN A 164 -5.33 14.70 25.95
N ALA A 165 -4.89 14.27 24.77
CA ALA A 165 -5.74 14.28 23.59
C ALA A 165 -6.66 13.06 23.46
N LEU A 166 -6.16 11.82 23.59
CA LEU A 166 -6.93 10.62 23.27
C LEU A 166 -6.33 9.39 23.98
N THR A 167 -7.17 8.45 24.43
CA THR A 167 -6.68 7.16 24.91
C THR A 167 -6.18 6.32 23.72
N PRO A 168 -5.12 5.50 23.88
CA PRO A 168 -4.60 4.67 22.79
C PRO A 168 -5.66 3.78 22.12
N GLN A 169 -6.65 3.31 22.88
CA GLN A 169 -7.73 2.47 22.34
C GLN A 169 -8.69 3.25 21.44
N VAL A 170 -9.01 4.51 21.78
CA VAL A 170 -9.85 5.37 20.93
C VAL A 170 -9.13 5.71 19.63
N VAL A 171 -7.81 5.99 19.69
CA VAL A 171 -6.99 6.19 18.50
C VAL A 171 -7.03 4.97 17.59
N ILE A 172 -6.81 3.77 18.13
CA ILE A 172 -6.81 2.53 17.33
C ILE A 172 -8.18 2.28 16.70
N ALA A 173 -9.25 2.28 17.50
CA ALA A 173 -10.60 1.99 16.99
C ALA A 173 -11.05 3.00 15.92
N THR A 174 -10.70 4.28 16.10
CA THR A 174 -11.03 5.33 15.12
C THR A 174 -10.19 5.18 13.85
N ALA A 175 -8.88 4.92 13.98
CA ALA A 175 -8.00 4.69 12.85
C ALA A 175 -8.44 3.47 12.03
N ASP A 176 -8.73 2.35 12.67
CA ASP A 176 -9.13 1.11 11.99
C ASP A 176 -10.42 1.31 11.19
N LYS A 177 -11.39 2.05 11.74
CA LYS A 177 -12.63 2.41 11.03
C LYS A 177 -12.36 3.30 9.80
N LEU A 178 -11.51 4.31 9.94
CA LEU A 178 -11.15 5.20 8.83
C LEU A 178 -10.41 4.42 7.73
N ILE A 179 -9.46 3.56 8.12
CA ILE A 179 -8.69 2.69 7.23
C ILE A 179 -9.62 1.73 6.48
N TYR A 180 -10.58 1.11 7.18
CA TYR A 180 -11.56 0.22 6.55
C TYR A 180 -12.39 0.95 5.50
N ASN A 181 -12.96 2.11 5.85
CA ASN A 181 -13.76 2.89 4.92
C ASN A 181 -12.95 3.30 3.68
N TYR A 182 -11.70 3.71 3.87
CA TYR A 182 -10.82 4.05 2.77
C TYR A 182 -10.47 2.85 1.89
N ALA A 183 -10.25 1.66 2.48
CA ALA A 183 -10.02 0.45 1.70
C ALA A 183 -11.23 0.12 0.80
N ILE A 184 -12.45 0.30 1.30
CA ILE A 184 -13.67 0.13 0.50
C ILE A 184 -13.76 1.19 -0.60
N GLU A 185 -13.48 2.45 -0.29
CA GLU A 185 -13.44 3.56 -1.27
C GLU A 185 -12.43 3.28 -2.39
N MET A 186 -11.24 2.76 -2.05
CA MET A 186 -10.22 2.36 -3.03
C MET A 186 -10.71 1.22 -3.93
N CYS A 187 -11.39 0.21 -3.38
CA CYS A 187 -12.01 -0.85 -4.19
C CYS A 187 -13.06 -0.30 -5.15
N GLN A 188 -13.94 0.60 -4.68
CA GLN A 188 -14.99 1.19 -5.49
C GLN A 188 -14.41 2.06 -6.61
N THR A 189 -13.44 2.89 -6.27
CA THR A 189 -12.76 3.78 -7.25
C THR A 189 -11.98 2.96 -8.27
N ALA A 190 -11.28 1.90 -7.84
CA ALA A 190 -10.58 0.99 -8.74
C ALA A 190 -11.52 0.29 -9.73
N ALA A 191 -12.71 -0.12 -9.28
CA ALA A 191 -13.71 -0.69 -10.16
C ALA A 191 -14.21 0.31 -11.22
N LEU A 192 -14.29 1.60 -10.89
CA LEU A 192 -14.60 2.65 -11.85
C LEU A 192 -13.43 2.86 -12.83
N ASP A 193 -12.19 2.91 -12.35
CA ASP A 193 -11.02 3.01 -13.23
C ASP A 193 -10.96 1.89 -14.25
N GLU A 194 -11.32 0.68 -13.83
CA GLU A 194 -11.38 -0.46 -14.73
C GLU A 194 -12.46 -0.29 -15.81
N LEU A 195 -13.65 0.21 -15.42
CA LEU A 195 -14.75 0.47 -16.35
C LEU A 195 -14.39 1.58 -17.36
N PHE A 196 -13.60 2.57 -16.95
CA PHE A 196 -13.24 3.73 -17.77
C PHE A 196 -11.84 3.63 -18.43
N GLY A 197 -11.14 2.50 -18.30
CA GLY A 197 -9.90 2.23 -19.04
C GLY A 197 -8.62 2.83 -18.45
N ASN A 198 -8.51 2.92 -17.12
CA ASN A 198 -7.31 3.39 -16.40
C ASN A 198 -6.59 2.24 -15.64
N PRO A 199 -5.97 1.28 -16.34
CA PRO A 199 -5.48 0.03 -15.72
C PRO A 199 -4.36 0.23 -14.70
N GLN A 200 -3.53 1.26 -14.85
CA GLN A 200 -2.43 1.55 -13.93
C GLN A 200 -2.94 2.08 -12.58
N GLU A 201 -3.87 3.02 -12.61
CA GLU A 201 -4.47 3.58 -11.40
C GLU A 201 -5.40 2.57 -10.71
N CYS A 202 -6.11 1.76 -11.49
CA CYS A 202 -6.87 0.61 -11.01
C CYS A 202 -5.99 -0.34 -10.17
N PHE A 203 -4.83 -0.75 -10.70
CA PHE A 203 -3.93 -1.66 -9.99
C PHE A 203 -3.43 -1.04 -8.68
N LYS A 204 -2.97 0.23 -8.71
CA LYS A 204 -2.53 0.95 -7.52
C LYS A 204 -3.61 1.00 -6.44
N ARG A 205 -4.84 1.34 -6.80
CA ARG A 205 -5.96 1.45 -5.85
C ARG A 205 -6.35 0.10 -5.24
N TYR A 206 -6.43 -0.97 -6.04
CA TYR A 206 -6.63 -2.31 -5.49
C TYR A 206 -5.47 -2.75 -4.59
N ASN A 207 -4.23 -2.41 -4.92
CA ASN A 207 -3.07 -2.72 -4.10
C ASN A 207 -3.13 -1.98 -2.74
N THR A 208 -3.47 -0.70 -2.74
CA THR A 208 -3.72 0.08 -1.51
C THR A 208 -4.82 -0.57 -0.67
N ALA A 209 -5.95 -0.93 -1.28
CA ALA A 209 -7.04 -1.62 -0.58
C ALA A 209 -6.58 -2.95 0.04
N HIS A 210 -5.79 -3.75 -0.70
CA HIS A 210 -5.27 -5.01 -0.23
C HIS A 210 -4.36 -4.84 0.99
N ILE A 211 -3.41 -3.89 0.96
CA ILE A 211 -2.51 -3.60 2.09
C ILE A 211 -3.30 -3.23 3.35
N LEU A 212 -4.31 -2.35 3.21
CA LEU A 212 -5.14 -1.87 4.31
C LEU A 212 -5.99 -3.01 4.91
N LEU A 213 -6.66 -3.81 4.05
CA LEU A 213 -7.47 -4.94 4.48
C LEU A 213 -6.62 -6.04 5.14
N HIS A 214 -5.43 -6.32 4.61
CA HIS A 214 -4.49 -7.25 5.22
C HIS A 214 -4.11 -6.78 6.63
N SER A 215 -3.72 -5.51 6.79
CA SER A 215 -3.36 -4.97 8.10
C SER A 215 -4.51 -5.08 9.12
N LEU A 216 -5.73 -4.74 8.72
CA LEU A 216 -6.90 -4.85 9.58
C LEU A 216 -7.18 -6.29 9.99
N SER A 217 -7.10 -7.25 9.05
CA SER A 217 -7.32 -8.68 9.34
C SER A 217 -6.31 -9.21 10.37
N GLN A 218 -5.03 -8.81 10.27
CA GLN A 218 -3.99 -9.22 11.21
C GLN A 218 -4.23 -8.70 12.65
N GLN A 219 -4.97 -7.60 12.80
CA GLN A 219 -5.18 -6.91 14.07
C GLN A 219 -6.58 -7.15 14.65
N ALA A 220 -7.50 -7.71 13.85
CA ALA A 220 -8.86 -8.00 14.24
C ALA A 220 -8.92 -9.00 15.41
N ARG A 221 -9.53 -8.58 16.53
CA ARG A 221 -9.75 -9.42 17.72
C ARG A 221 -11.05 -10.21 17.65
N ASN A 222 -12.04 -9.69 16.93
CA ASN A 222 -13.33 -10.36 16.72
C ASN A 222 -13.22 -11.32 15.54
N SER A 223 -13.64 -12.58 15.74
CA SER A 223 -13.57 -13.63 14.72
C SER A 223 -14.44 -13.34 13.50
N ASN A 224 -15.62 -12.73 13.67
CA ASN A 224 -16.51 -12.38 12.57
C ASN A 224 -15.92 -11.25 11.72
N ASP A 225 -15.40 -10.21 12.37
CA ASP A 225 -14.74 -9.11 11.67
C ASP A 225 -13.51 -9.61 10.91
N LYS A 226 -12.73 -10.51 11.52
CA LYS A 226 -11.58 -11.14 10.86
C LYS A 226 -12.00 -11.93 9.62
N GLN A 227 -13.02 -12.79 9.73
CA GLN A 227 -13.54 -13.55 8.58
C GLN A 227 -14.04 -12.64 7.46
N LEU A 228 -14.72 -11.54 7.80
CA LEU A 228 -15.19 -10.56 6.83
C LEU A 228 -14.02 -9.87 6.13
N LEU A 229 -13.03 -9.42 6.89
CA LEU A 229 -11.82 -8.78 6.36
C LEU A 229 -11.02 -9.73 5.46
N ASP A 230 -10.86 -10.99 5.86
CA ASP A 230 -10.22 -12.02 5.03
C ASP A 230 -10.97 -12.25 3.73
N LYS A 231 -12.31 -12.33 3.76
CA LYS A 231 -13.11 -12.46 2.53
C LYS A 231 -12.90 -11.30 1.56
N TYR A 232 -12.87 -10.05 2.05
CA TYR A 232 -12.61 -8.89 1.20
C TYR A 232 -11.17 -8.87 0.69
N LYS A 233 -10.21 -9.13 1.56
CA LYS A 233 -8.77 -9.20 1.22
C LYS A 233 -8.53 -10.23 0.10
N ASP A 234 -9.06 -11.44 0.25
CA ASP A 234 -8.89 -12.53 -0.73
C ASP A 234 -9.61 -12.20 -2.06
N ALA A 235 -10.73 -11.49 -2.02
CA ALA A 235 -11.43 -11.03 -3.22
C ALA A 235 -10.61 -9.99 -4.00
N VAL A 236 -10.02 -9.02 -3.30
CA VAL A 236 -9.12 -8.02 -3.90
C VAL A 236 -7.85 -8.67 -4.45
N GLU A 237 -7.26 -9.61 -3.70
CA GLU A 237 -6.08 -10.36 -4.14
C GLU A 237 -6.33 -11.13 -5.43
N ARG A 238 -7.44 -11.89 -5.50
CA ARG A 238 -7.86 -12.55 -6.75
C ARG A 238 -7.99 -11.54 -7.88
N ARG A 239 -8.58 -10.38 -7.64
CA ARG A 239 -8.75 -9.36 -8.68
C ARG A 239 -7.41 -8.81 -9.18
N LEU A 240 -6.48 -8.52 -8.26
CA LEU A 240 -5.11 -8.10 -8.59
C LEU A 240 -4.39 -9.13 -9.46
N SER A 241 -4.48 -10.42 -9.13
CA SER A 241 -3.86 -11.48 -9.94
C SER A 241 -4.43 -11.53 -11.36
N HIS A 242 -5.74 -11.34 -11.53
CA HIS A 242 -6.34 -11.28 -12.87
C HIS A 242 -5.83 -10.07 -13.65
N ILE A 243 -5.76 -8.88 -13.03
CA ILE A 243 -5.28 -7.65 -13.68
C ILE A 243 -3.81 -7.81 -14.12
N GLN A 244 -2.97 -8.40 -13.29
CA GLN A 244 -1.57 -8.68 -13.64
C GLN A 244 -1.46 -9.68 -14.79
N ALA A 245 -2.29 -10.71 -14.81
CA ALA A 245 -2.32 -11.69 -15.89
C ALA A 245 -2.73 -11.06 -17.23
N THR A 246 -3.74 -10.19 -17.25
CA THR A 246 -4.13 -9.48 -18.48
C THR A 246 -3.10 -8.47 -18.95
N GLN A 247 -2.39 -7.79 -18.03
CA GLN A 247 -1.31 -6.85 -18.40
C GLN A 247 -0.10 -7.57 -19.01
N ASN A 248 0.24 -8.77 -18.53
CA ASN A 248 1.35 -9.55 -19.09
C ASN A 248 1.03 -10.19 -20.46
N TYR A 249 -0.24 -10.21 -20.89
CA TYR A 249 -0.65 -10.84 -22.16
C TYR A 249 -0.76 -9.84 -23.34
N TYR A 250 -0.75 -8.53 -23.07
CA TYR A 250 -0.76 -7.49 -24.10
C TYR A 250 0.50 -6.62 -23.99
N PRO A 251 1.62 -6.98 -24.65
CA PRO A 251 2.67 -6.01 -24.90
C PRO A 251 2.04 -4.85 -25.69
N GLN A 252 2.30 -3.62 -25.24
CA GLN A 252 1.85 -2.39 -25.89
C GLN A 252 2.14 -2.46 -27.40
N TYR A 253 1.10 -2.59 -28.21
CA TYR A 253 1.21 -2.22 -29.61
C TYR A 253 1.37 -0.69 -29.62
N GLU A 254 2.62 -0.24 -29.67
CA GLU A 254 2.94 1.14 -30.04
C GLU A 254 2.32 1.39 -31.42
N ILE A 255 1.31 2.26 -31.45
CA ILE A 255 0.75 2.79 -32.69
C ILE A 255 1.79 3.79 -33.20
N SER A 256 2.53 3.38 -34.24
CA SER A 256 3.34 4.27 -35.09
C SER A 256 2.47 5.10 -36.01
#